data_AF-A0A7W0HKP9-F1
#
_entry.id   AF-A0A7W0HKP9-F1
#
_cell.length_a   1.000
_cell.length_b   1.000
_cell.length_c   1.000
_cell.angle_alpha   90.00
_cell.angle_beta   90.00
_cell.angle_gamma   90.00
#
_symmetry.space_group_name_H-M   'P 1'
#
loop_
_entity.id
_entity.type
_entity.pdbx_description
1 polymer ?
#
loop_
_entity_poly.entity_id
_entity_poly.type
_entity_poly.pdbx_seq_one_letter_code
_entity_poly.pdbx_strand_id
1 'polypeptide(L)'
;MKSFKLQSLLDYRKRLSDQAHQAVVVAMEHKNAVAEARRQAEKERQRLCLELESAKAGHFRMEEVLLYQQCICAKQDQLRRLEEKQARAEAAVAEKQQKLVKARQKKRILEKLRQKRSDAEEKNQARQERLITDEVAILGFGGGK
;
A
#
# COMPACT_ATOMS: atom_id res chain seq x y z
N MET A 1 -33.49 -12.35 -6.37
CA MET A 1 -32.44 -11.60 -7.10
C MET A 1 -31.45 -12.57 -7.70
N LYS A 2 -31.19 -12.51 -9.02
CA LYS A 2 -30.15 -13.36 -9.64
C LYS A 2 -28.78 -12.80 -9.25
N SER A 3 -27.92 -13.63 -8.66
CA SER A 3 -26.58 -13.17 -8.28
C SER A 3 -25.80 -12.69 -9.51
N PHE A 4 -24.91 -11.72 -9.29
CA PHE A 4 -24.00 -11.25 -10.33
C PHE A 4 -23.11 -12.42 -10.76
N LYS A 5 -23.15 -12.77 -12.07
CA LYS A 5 -22.46 -13.96 -12.61
C LYS A 5 -20.94 -13.96 -12.33
N LEU A 6 -20.34 -12.79 -12.13
CA LEU A 6 -18.92 -12.62 -11.83
C LEU A 6 -18.65 -12.26 -10.36
N GLN A 7 -19.58 -12.56 -9.45
CA GLN A 7 -19.44 -12.22 -8.03
C GLN A 7 -18.20 -12.89 -7.41
N SER A 8 -17.98 -14.19 -7.67
CA SER A 8 -16.79 -14.92 -7.18
C SER A 8 -15.48 -14.30 -7.70
N LEU A 9 -15.46 -13.83 -8.95
CA LEU A 9 -14.31 -13.14 -9.53
C LEU A 9 -14.09 -11.77 -8.89
N LEU A 10 -15.17 -11.02 -8.62
CA LEU A 10 -15.09 -9.74 -7.91
C LEU A 10 -14.52 -9.93 -6.50
N ASP A 11 -14.98 -10.94 -5.77
CA ASP A 11 -14.52 -11.23 -4.41
C ASP A 11 -13.05 -11.68 -4.40
N TYR A 12 -12.63 -12.48 -5.38
CA TYR A 12 -11.22 -12.79 -5.59
C TYR A 12 -10.38 -11.54 -5.86
N ARG A 13 -10.85 -10.62 -6.72
CA ARG A 13 -10.15 -9.34 -7.00
C ARG A 13 -10.09 -8.42 -5.78
N LYS A 14 -11.10 -8.43 -4.91
CA LYS A 14 -11.07 -7.73 -3.63
C LYS A 14 -9.93 -8.27 -2.76
N ARG A 15 -9.87 -9.59 -2.55
CA ARG A 15 -8.78 -10.23 -1.80
C ARG A 15 -7.40 -9.90 -2.35
N LEU A 16 -7.21 -9.91 -3.67
CA LEU A 16 -5.94 -9.53 -4.30
C LEU A 16 -5.58 -8.05 -4.06
N SER A 17 -6.57 -7.16 -4.07
CA SER A 17 -6.36 -5.74 -3.73
C SER A 17 -5.95 -5.57 -2.28
N ASP A 18 -6.58 -6.32 -1.36
CA ASP A 18 -6.30 -6.25 0.07
C ASP A 18 -4.90 -6.80 0.37
N GLN A 19 -4.52 -7.92 -0.25
CA GLN A 19 -3.17 -8.47 -0.17
C GLN A 19 -2.12 -7.50 -0.73
N ALA A 20 -2.38 -6.86 -1.87
CA ALA A 20 -1.48 -5.87 -2.44
C ALA A 20 -1.35 -4.64 -1.53
N HIS A 21 -2.42 -4.27 -0.82
CA HIS A 21 -2.38 -3.19 0.16
C HIS A 21 -1.51 -3.55 1.36
N GLN A 22 -1.73 -4.73 1.94
CA GLN A 22 -0.90 -5.24 3.03
C GLN A 22 0.58 -5.32 2.65
N ALA A 23 0.88 -5.75 1.42
CA ALA A 23 2.25 -5.81 0.92
C ALA A 23 2.92 -4.42 0.83
N VAL A 24 2.16 -3.35 0.54
CA VAL A 24 2.68 -1.98 0.57
C VAL A 24 2.96 -1.54 2.00
N VAL A 25 2.06 -1.83 2.94
CA VAL A 25 2.23 -1.51 4.37
C VAL A 25 3.52 -2.13 4.90
N VAL A 26 3.70 -3.44 4.73
CA VAL A 26 4.91 -4.16 5.17
C VAL A 26 6.18 -3.59 4.52
N ALA A 27 6.13 -3.25 3.22
CA ALA A 27 7.27 -2.64 2.54
C ALA A 27 7.61 -1.25 3.09
N MET A 28 6.60 -0.45 3.45
CA MET A 28 6.80 0.86 4.08
C MET A 28 7.37 0.74 5.49
N GLU A 29 6.88 -0.21 6.30
CA GLU A 29 7.45 -0.51 7.62
C GLU A 29 8.92 -0.89 7.52
N HIS A 30 9.27 -1.77 6.58
CA HIS A 30 10.67 -2.13 6.34
C HIS A 30 11.52 -0.94 5.92
N LYS A 31 11.02 -0.09 5.00
CA LYS A 31 11.71 1.15 4.59
C LYS A 31 11.97 2.06 5.80
N ASN A 32 10.98 2.24 6.67
CA ASN A 32 11.09 3.08 7.85
C ASN A 32 12.11 2.51 8.84
N ALA A 33 12.08 1.19 9.09
CA ALA A 33 13.05 0.53 9.95
C ALA A 33 14.50 0.70 9.46
N VAL A 34 14.73 0.61 8.14
CA VAL A 34 16.06 0.86 7.54
C VAL A 34 16.47 2.33 7.70
N ALA A 35 15.55 3.27 7.50
CA ALA A 35 15.81 4.70 7.68
C ALA A 35 16.16 5.05 9.15
N GLU A 36 15.46 4.45 10.11
CA GLU A 36 15.76 4.60 11.54
C GLU A 36 17.13 4.03 11.90
N ALA A 37 17.45 2.82 11.42
CA ALA A 37 18.75 2.20 11.63
C ALA A 37 19.89 3.07 11.05
N ARG A 38 19.68 3.66 9.87
CA ARG A 38 20.61 4.61 9.26
C ARG A 38 20.79 5.86 10.13
N ARG A 39 19.69 6.49 10.55
CA ARG A 39 19.73 7.68 11.41
C ARG A 39 20.49 7.41 12.72
N GLN A 40 20.29 6.23 13.29
CA GLN A 40 20.99 5.83 14.51
C GLN A 40 22.49 5.63 14.27
N ALA A 41 22.87 4.96 13.18
CA ALA A 41 24.28 4.80 12.81
C ALA A 41 24.96 6.14 12.49
N GLU A 42 24.25 7.10 11.88
CA GLU A 42 24.77 8.46 11.63
C GLU A 42 25.03 9.21 12.93
N LYS A 43 24.09 9.15 13.89
CA LYS A 43 24.26 9.75 15.23
C LYS A 43 25.44 9.15 15.97
N GLU A 44 25.58 7.82 15.95
CA GLU A 44 26.71 7.12 16.58
C GLU A 44 28.04 7.53 15.94
N ARG A 45 28.10 7.61 14.61
CA ARG A 45 29.30 8.09 13.91
C ARG A 45 29.65 9.52 14.30
N GLN A 46 28.67 10.42 14.33
CA GLN A 46 28.88 11.82 14.73
C GLN A 46 29.39 11.90 16.17
N ARG A 47 28.81 11.11 17.08
CA ARG A 47 29.27 11.01 18.46
C ARG A 47 30.73 10.56 18.54
N LEU A 48 31.11 9.50 17.83
CA LEU A 48 32.50 9.02 17.80
C LEU A 48 33.48 10.06 17.22
N CYS A 49 33.06 10.82 16.21
CA CYS A 49 33.86 11.91 15.67
C CYS A 49 34.08 13.02 16.71
N LEU A 50 33.03 13.44 17.42
CA LEU A 50 33.11 14.45 18.48
C LEU A 50 33.96 13.97 19.66
N GLU A 51 33.79 12.71 20.08
CA GLU A 51 34.61 12.09 21.13
C GLU A 51 36.09 12.10 20.72
N LEU A 52 36.41 11.72 19.48
CA LEU A 52 37.77 11.76 18.94
C LEU A 52 38.35 13.20 18.88
N GLU A 53 37.55 14.19 18.46
CA GLU A 53 37.98 15.59 18.42
C GLU A 53 38.26 16.15 19.82
N SER A 54 37.38 15.86 20.79
CA SER A 54 37.58 16.26 22.19
C SER A 54 38.78 15.55 22.82
N ALA A 55 38.98 14.27 22.50
CA ALA A 55 40.12 13.48 22.95
C ALA A 55 41.46 14.01 22.41
N LYS A 56 41.49 14.49 21.16
CA LYS A 56 42.69 15.11 20.56
C LYS A 56 43.14 16.40 21.26
N ALA A 57 42.25 17.08 21.98
CA ALA A 57 42.59 18.27 22.75
C ALA A 57 43.28 17.94 24.09
N GLY A 58 43.32 16.67 24.51
CA GLY A 58 43.99 16.19 25.71
C GLY A 58 45.24 15.34 25.44
N HIS A 59 45.81 14.75 26.49
CA HIS A 59 46.90 13.78 26.39
C HIS A 59 46.37 12.38 26.11
N PHE A 60 46.10 12.08 24.83
CA PHE A 60 45.60 10.78 24.40
C PHE A 60 46.72 9.81 24.01
N ARG A 61 46.52 8.51 24.24
CA ARG A 61 47.43 7.49 23.73
C ARG A 61 47.13 7.24 22.25
N MET A 62 48.18 7.07 21.44
CA MET A 62 48.05 6.80 20.00
C MET A 62 47.14 5.58 19.71
N GLU A 63 47.18 4.57 20.58
CA GLU A 63 46.35 3.36 20.49
C GLU A 63 44.85 3.65 20.52
N GLU A 64 44.42 4.61 21.35
CA GLU A 64 43.02 4.97 21.50
C GLU A 64 42.53 5.75 20.26
N VAL A 65 43.37 6.61 19.69
CA VAL A 65 43.10 7.32 18.43
C VAL A 65 42.88 6.34 17.28
N LEU A 66 43.73 5.30 17.18
CA LEU A 66 43.60 4.25 16.17
C LEU A 66 42.30 3.46 16.34
N LEU A 67 41.91 3.15 17.58
CA LEU A 67 40.64 2.46 17.87
C LEU A 67 39.43 3.29 17.40
N TYR A 68 39.40 4.59 17.71
CA TYR A 68 38.33 5.48 17.23
C TYR A 68 38.26 5.54 15.71
N GLN A 69 39.41 5.65 15.03
CA GLN A 69 39.46 5.65 13.56
C GLN A 69 38.89 4.35 12.98
N GLN A 70 39.27 3.19 13.53
CA GLN A 70 38.73 1.90 13.11
C GLN A 70 37.21 1.83 13.31
N CYS A 71 36.71 2.26 14.46
CA CYS A 71 35.28 2.30 14.76
C CYS A 71 34.52 3.24 13.81
N ILE A 72 35.07 4.42 13.50
CA ILE A 72 34.47 5.38 12.57
C ILE A 72 34.42 4.79 11.15
N CYS A 73 35.50 4.16 10.68
CA CYS A 73 35.53 3.48 9.38
C CYS A 73 34.49 2.35 9.31
N ALA A 74 34.42 1.50 10.35
CA ALA A 74 33.42 0.44 10.42
C ALA A 74 31.98 0.99 10.38
N LYS A 75 31.72 2.13 11.04
CA LYS A 75 30.42 2.82 10.98
C LYS A 75 30.13 3.43 9.62
N GLN A 76 31.13 3.95 8.91
CA GLN A 76 30.97 4.41 7.53
C GLN A 76 30.58 3.27 6.58
N ASP A 77 31.23 2.11 6.72
CA ASP A 77 30.86 0.93 5.92
C ASP A 77 29.46 0.42 6.28
N GLN A 78 29.07 0.45 7.55
CA GLN A 78 27.71 0.16 7.98
C GLN A 78 26.70 1.12 7.32
N LEU A 79 27.01 2.42 7.26
CA LEU A 79 26.15 3.42 6.63
C LEU A 79 25.99 3.18 5.13
N ARG A 80 27.08 2.91 4.40
CA ARG A 80 27.01 2.56 2.97
C ARG A 80 26.09 1.36 2.71
N ARG A 81 26.22 0.30 3.53
CA ARG A 81 25.33 -0.87 3.44
C ARG A 81 23.87 -0.53 3.74
N LEU A 82 23.62 0.40 4.67
CA LEU A 82 22.26 0.87 4.99
C LEU A 82 21.68 1.74 3.88
N GLU A 83 22.48 2.54 3.19
CA GLU A 83 22.06 3.32 2.02
C GLU A 83 21.65 2.40 0.86
N GLU A 84 22.43 1.36 0.57
CA GLU A 84 22.05 0.35 -0.42
C GLU A 84 20.73 -0.36 -0.05
N LYS A 85 20.56 -0.73 1.23
CA LYS A 85 19.32 -1.33 1.73
C LYS A 85 18.15 -0.36 1.61
N GLN A 86 18.36 0.93 1.89
CA GLN A 86 17.33 1.96 1.77
C GLN A 86 16.87 2.10 0.32
N ALA A 87 17.81 2.18 -0.62
CA ALA A 87 17.48 2.23 -2.06
C ALA A 87 16.68 1.01 -2.51
N ARG A 88 17.06 -0.19 -2.05
CA ARG A 88 16.31 -1.44 -2.33
C ARG A 88 14.92 -1.42 -1.71
N ALA A 89 14.77 -0.94 -0.47
CA ALA A 89 13.48 -0.83 0.19
C ALA A 89 12.56 0.18 -0.53
N GLU A 90 13.10 1.29 -1.02
CA GLU A 90 12.38 2.27 -1.81
C GLU A 90 11.90 1.71 -3.15
N ALA A 91 12.77 1.00 -3.88
CA ALA A 91 12.39 0.30 -5.10
C ALA A 91 11.28 -0.74 -4.84
N ALA A 92 11.39 -1.49 -3.73
CA ALA A 92 10.37 -2.45 -3.35
C ALA A 92 9.01 -1.78 -3.07
N VAL A 93 8.98 -0.67 -2.32
CA VAL A 93 7.75 0.08 -2.07
C VAL A 93 7.11 0.54 -3.39
N ALA A 94 7.89 1.11 -4.30
CA ALA A 94 7.41 1.57 -5.60
C ALA A 94 6.79 0.41 -6.41
N GLU A 95 7.45 -0.75 -6.45
CA GLU A 95 6.97 -1.94 -7.13
C GLU A 95 5.63 -2.44 -6.55
N LYS A 96 5.52 -2.51 -5.21
CA LYS A 96 4.28 -2.94 -4.53
C LYS A 96 3.15 -1.94 -4.75
N GLN A 97 3.43 -0.64 -4.74
CA GLN A 97 2.45 0.41 -5.04
C GLN A 97 1.91 0.25 -6.47
N GLN A 98 2.78 0.00 -7.45
CA GLN A 98 2.36 -0.23 -8.82
C GLN A 98 1.44 -1.47 -8.94
N LYS A 99 1.76 -2.55 -8.22
CA LYS A 99 0.91 -3.75 -8.13
C LYS A 99 -0.46 -3.44 -7.51
N LEU A 100 -0.49 -2.65 -6.44
CA LEU A 100 -1.74 -2.20 -5.81
C LEU A 100 -2.62 -1.39 -6.76
N VAL A 101 -2.03 -0.45 -7.52
CA VAL A 101 -2.77 0.35 -8.52
C VAL A 101 -3.40 -0.57 -9.57
N LYS A 102 -2.63 -1.51 -10.13
CA LYS A 102 -3.13 -2.49 -11.10
C LYS A 102 -4.25 -3.37 -10.51
N ALA A 103 -4.12 -3.80 -9.25
CA ALA A 103 -5.15 -4.59 -8.57
C ALA A 103 -6.45 -3.78 -8.38
N ARG A 104 -6.34 -2.52 -7.93
CA ARG A 104 -7.48 -1.61 -7.75
C ARG A 104 -8.19 -1.30 -9.07
N GLN A 105 -7.45 -1.09 -10.16
CA GLN A 105 -8.04 -0.88 -11.49
C GLN A 105 -8.87 -2.09 -11.93
N LYS A 106 -8.31 -3.31 -11.81
CA LYS A 106 -9.03 -4.55 -12.16
C LYS A 106 -10.28 -4.77 -11.31
N LYS A 107 -10.21 -4.48 -10.00
CA LYS A 107 -11.37 -4.50 -9.10
C LYS A 107 -12.44 -3.50 -9.54
N ARG A 108 -12.06 -2.25 -9.79
CA ARG A 108 -12.97 -1.15 -10.16
C ARG A 108 -13.74 -1.44 -11.45
N ILE A 109 -13.12 -2.11 -12.43
CA ILE A 109 -13.80 -2.51 -13.68
C ILE A 109 -14.96 -3.47 -13.37
N LEU A 110 -14.73 -4.48 -12.54
CA LEU A 110 -15.77 -5.44 -12.18
C LEU A 110 -16.87 -4.82 -11.31
N GLU A 111 -16.53 -3.89 -10.42
CA GLU A 111 -17.51 -3.12 -9.64
C GLU A 111 -18.42 -2.29 -10.55
N LYS A 112 -17.85 -1.59 -11.54
CA LYS A 112 -18.64 -0.85 -12.53
C LYS A 112 -19.56 -1.76 -13.34
N LEU A 113 -19.10 -2.95 -13.71
CA LEU A 113 -19.92 -3.93 -14.43
C LEU A 113 -21.07 -4.46 -13.57
N ARG A 114 -20.81 -4.73 -12.28
CA ARG A 114 -21.85 -5.11 -11.32
C ARG A 114 -22.89 -4.00 -11.17
N GLN A 115 -22.45 -2.75 -11.00
CA GLN A 115 -23.35 -1.60 -10.86
C GLN A 115 -24.26 -1.43 -12.08
N LYS A 116 -23.68 -1.40 -13.29
CA LYS A 116 -24.46 -1.28 -14.54
C LYS A 116 -25.52 -2.37 -14.69
N ARG A 117 -25.23 -3.59 -14.23
CA ARG A 117 -26.19 -4.68 -14.26
C ARG A 117 -27.30 -4.50 -13.23
N SER A 118 -26.98 -4.04 -12.01
CA SER A 118 -27.98 -3.69 -10.99
C SER A 118 -28.93 -2.63 -11.54
N ASP A 119 -28.39 -1.54 -12.08
CA ASP A 119 -29.17 -0.44 -12.64
C ASP A 119 -30.09 -0.90 -13.79
N ALA A 120 -29.62 -1.84 -14.63
CA ALA A 120 -30.41 -2.41 -15.70
C ALA A 120 -31.53 -3.34 -15.19
N GLU A 121 -31.25 -4.14 -14.17
CA GLU A 121 -32.23 -5.01 -13.53
C GLU A 121 -33.32 -4.17 -12.84
N GLU A 122 -32.95 -3.10 -12.12
CA GLU A 122 -33.87 -2.15 -11.49
C GLU A 122 -34.77 -1.44 -12.52
N LYS A 123 -34.19 -0.95 -13.63
CA LYS A 123 -34.98 -0.34 -14.72
C LYS A 123 -35.96 -1.31 -15.36
N ASN A 124 -35.56 -2.57 -15.54
CA ASN A 124 -36.43 -3.59 -16.11
C ASN A 124 -37.57 -3.94 -15.15
N GLN A 125 -37.30 -4.04 -13.85
CA GLN A 125 -38.33 -4.25 -12.82
C GLN A 125 -39.32 -3.09 -12.80
N ALA A 126 -38.84 -1.85 -12.74
CA ALA A 126 -39.70 -0.66 -12.79
C ALA A 126 -40.56 -0.61 -14.07
N ARG A 127 -40.04 -1.07 -15.21
CA ARG A 127 -40.81 -1.16 -16.46
C ARG A 127 -41.88 -2.25 -16.38
N GLN A 128 -41.58 -3.42 -15.82
CA GLN A 128 -42.55 -4.49 -15.63
C GLN A 128 -43.66 -4.07 -14.66
N GLU A 129 -43.31 -3.44 -13.55
CA GLU A 129 -44.27 -2.91 -12.57
C GLU A 129 -45.21 -1.87 -13.19
N ARG A 130 -44.70 -0.97 -14.04
CA ARG A 130 -45.53 -0.03 -14.80
C ARG A 130 -46.51 -0.73 -15.73
N LEU A 131 -46.04 -1.69 -16.52
CA LEU A 131 -46.91 -2.46 -17.43
C LEU A 131 -48.03 -3.17 -16.66
N ILE A 132 -47.71 -3.80 -15.53
CA ILE A 132 -48.71 -4.46 -14.67
C ILE A 132 -49.69 -3.43 -14.10
N THR A 133 -49.20 -2.27 -13.65
CA THR A 133 -50.05 -1.20 -13.12
C THR A 133 -51.02 -0.67 -14.18
N ASP A 134 -50.53 -0.46 -15.41
CA ASP A 134 -51.35 -0.03 -16.54
C ASP A 134 -52.40 -1.10 -16.91
N GLU A 135 -52.01 -2.37 -16.94
CA GLU A 135 -52.94 -3.49 -17.19
C GLU A 135 -54.02 -3.60 -16.12
N VAL A 136 -53.66 -3.46 -14.83
CA VAL A 136 -54.60 -3.45 -13.71
C VAL A 136 -55.53 -2.23 -13.78
N ALA A 137 -55.02 -1.06 -14.16
CA ALA A 137 -55.84 0.13 -14.34
C ALA A 137 -56.87 -0.07 -15.47
N ILE A 138 -56.47 -0.66 -16.60
CA ILE A 138 -57.38 -0.97 -17.71
C ILE A 138 -58.45 -1.99 -17.29
N LEU A 139 -58.08 -3.05 -16.57
CA LEU A 139 -59.02 -4.07 -16.06
C LEU A 139 -59.94 -3.52 -14.96
N GLY A 140 -59.44 -2.64 -14.10
CA GLY A 140 -60.19 -2.03 -13.00
C GLY A 140 -61.17 -0.93 -13.45
N PHE A 141 -60.86 -0.20 -14.52
CA PHE A 141 -61.77 0.80 -15.11
C PHE A 141 -62.65 0.24 -16.24
N GLY A 142 -62.31 -0.91 -16.82
CA GLY A 142 -63.10 -1.59 -17.85
C GLY A 142 -64.32 -2.38 -17.34
N GLY A 143 -64.45 -2.59 -16.03
CA GLY A 143 -65.56 -3.30 -15.40
C GLY A 143 -66.78 -2.44 -15.03
N GLY A 144 -66.76 -1.14 -15.37
CA GLY A 144 -67.87 -0.22 -15.12
C GLY A 144 -68.80 -0.08 -16.33
N LYS A 145 -69.55 -1.13 -16.67
CA LYS A 145 -70.81 -1.04 -17.42
C LYS A 145 -71.80 -2.05 -16.88
#